data_AF-A0A7Z2GE92-F1
#
_entry.id   AF-A0A7Z2GE92-F1
#
_cell.length_a   1.000
_cell.length_b   1.000
_cell.length_c   1.000
_cell.angle_alpha   90.00
_cell.angle_beta   90.00
_cell.angle_gamma   90.00
#
_symmetry.space_group_name_H-M   'P 1'
#
loop_
_entity.id
_entity.type
_entity.pdbx_description
1 polymer ?
#
loop_
_entity_poly.entity_id
_entity_poly.type
_entity_poly.pdbx_seq_one_letter_code
_entity_poly.pdbx_strand_id
1 'polypeptide(L)' 'MRLWGSGRRSRSGPALPSDIDALARLVEGVDRDRYLDVQADDAWQAAAKRWPLVAAVLELPVQEGKG' A
#
# COMPACT_ATOMS: atom_id res chain seq x y z
N MET A 1 -22.53 -13.97 -18.69
CA MET A 1 -22.03 -12.67 -18.19
C MET A 1 -21.71 -12.81 -16.70
N ARG A 2 -20.43 -12.68 -16.30
CA ARG A 2 -20.03 -12.70 -14.88
C ARG A 2 -19.94 -11.26 -14.38
N LEU A 3 -20.78 -10.90 -13.41
CA LEU A 3 -20.72 -9.63 -12.70
C LEU A 3 -19.65 -9.74 -11.62
N TRP A 4 -18.52 -9.04 -11.82
CA TRP A 4 -17.57 -8.77 -10.74
C TRP A 4 -18.06 -7.51 -10.02
N GLY A 5 -18.46 -7.65 -8.76
CA GLY A 5 -19.05 -6.55 -8.02
C GLY A 5 -19.12 -6.83 -6.52
N SER A 6 -17.97 -6.83 -5.85
CA SER A 6 -17.92 -6.67 -4.40
C SER A 6 -16.60 -6.05 -3.94
N GLY A 7 -16.23 -4.93 -4.57
CA GLY A 7 -15.33 -3.98 -3.93
C GLY A 7 -16.04 -3.45 -2.68
N ARG A 8 -15.67 -3.96 -1.51
CA ARG A 8 -16.10 -3.40 -0.22
C ARG A 8 -15.65 -1.95 -0.20
N ARG A 9 -16.57 -1.01 -0.42
CA ARG A 9 -16.38 0.37 0.05
C ARG A 9 -16.38 0.29 1.57
N SER A 10 -15.21 0.33 2.19
CA SER A 10 -15.10 0.63 3.62
C SER A 10 -15.80 1.96 3.84
N ARG A 11 -16.92 1.89 4.56
CA ARG A 11 -17.79 3.00 4.90
C ARG A 11 -16.99 3.95 5.78
N SER A 12 -16.86 5.21 5.36
CA SER A 12 -16.24 6.28 6.15
C SER A 12 -17.09 6.58 7.38
N GLY A 13 -16.73 5.96 8.51
CA GLY A 13 -16.92 6.54 9.84
C GLY A 13 -15.61 7.24 10.27
N PRO A 14 -15.55 7.90 11.44
CA PRO A 14 -14.27 8.35 11.97
C PRO A 14 -13.33 7.15 12.00
N ALA A 15 -12.24 7.22 11.23
CA ALA A 15 -11.32 6.11 11.09
C ALA A 15 -10.78 5.79 12.48
N LEU A 16 -11.15 4.61 12.99
CA LEU A 16 -10.51 4.08 14.19
C LEU A 16 -9.01 4.03 13.93
N PRO A 17 -8.16 4.33 14.93
CA PRO A 17 -6.72 4.20 14.79
C PRO A 17 -6.39 2.81 14.24
N SER A 18 -5.51 2.76 13.26
CA SER A 18 -5.05 1.49 12.70
C SER A 18 -4.21 0.73 13.72
N ASP A 19 -3.99 -0.56 13.53
CA ASP A 19 -3.17 -1.35 14.47
C ASP A 19 -1.73 -0.80 14.59
N ILE A 20 -1.19 -0.22 13.51
CA ILE A 20 0.12 0.45 13.54
C ILE A 20 0.11 1.73 14.38
N ASP A 21 -1.01 2.46 14.43
CA ASP A 21 -1.17 3.61 15.34
C ASP A 21 -1.14 3.19 16.80
N ALA A 22 -1.72 2.03 17.13
CA ALA A 22 -1.66 1.48 18.48
C ALA A 22 -0.23 1.02 18.82
N LEU A 23 0.45 0.34 17.90
CA LEU A 23 1.82 -0.13 18.09
C LEU A 23 2.81 1.02 18.30
N ALA A 24 2.74 2.07 17.48
CA ALA A 24 3.61 3.24 17.61
C ALA A 24 3.46 3.97 18.96
N ARG A 25 2.31 3.81 19.64
CA ARG A 25 2.07 4.37 20.98
C ARG A 25 2.58 3.48 22.11
N LEU A 26 2.60 2.17 21.89
CA LEU A 26 2.87 1.17 22.93
C LEU A 26 4.31 0.66 22.90
N VAL A 27 4.99 0.75 21.76
CA VAL A 27 6.31 0.16 21.54
C VAL A 27 7.30 1.25 21.15
N GLU A 28 8.32 1.43 22.00
CA GLU A 28 9.43 2.35 21.72
C GLU A 28 10.17 1.91 20.45
N GLY A 29 10.46 2.87 19.57
CA GLY A 29 11.16 2.64 18.31
C GLY A 29 10.26 2.21 17.13
N VAL A 30 8.96 2.02 17.34
CA VAL A 30 8.01 1.85 16.22
C VAL A 30 7.61 3.23 15.69
N ASP A 31 8.04 3.51 14.46
CA ASP A 31 7.68 4.71 13.71
C ASP A 31 6.61 4.37 12.66
N ARG A 32 5.40 4.89 12.87
CA ARG A 32 4.25 4.68 11.99
C ARG A 32 4.49 5.24 10.60
N ASP A 33 5.00 6.47 10.50
CA ASP A 33 5.09 7.17 9.22
C ASP A 33 6.10 6.45 8.34
N ARG A 34 7.24 6.08 8.94
CA ARG A 34 8.23 5.22 8.27
C ARG A 34 7.65 3.87 7.83
N TYR A 35 6.85 3.22 8.66
CA TYR A 35 6.22 1.94 8.29
C TYR A 35 5.28 2.08 7.09
N LEU A 36 4.47 3.14 7.08
CA LEU A 36 3.53 3.40 5.99
C LEU A 36 4.24 3.78 4.69
N ASP A 37 5.35 4.52 4.76
CA ASP A 37 6.17 4.83 3.59
C ASP A 37 6.73 3.56 2.94
N VAL A 38 7.28 2.64 3.74
CA VAL A 38 7.79 1.35 3.23
C VAL A 38 6.66 0.51 2.61
N GLN A 39 5.47 0.48 3.23
CA GLN A 39 4.31 -0.21 2.67
C GLN A 39 3.84 0.40 1.36
N ALA A 40 3.82 1.74 1.26
CA ALA A 40 3.49 2.44 0.02
C ALA A 40 4.50 2.09 -1.07
N ASP A 41 5.78 2.02 -0.72
CA ASP A 41 6.85 1.62 -1.63
C ASP A 41 6.66 0.24 -2.23
N ASP A 42 6.44 -0.75 -1.36
CA ASP A 42 6.18 -2.13 -1.79
C ASP A 42 4.90 -2.22 -2.65
N ALA A 43 3.84 -1.50 -2.26
CA ALA A 43 2.56 -1.53 -2.95
C ALA A 43 2.66 -0.96 -4.36
N TRP A 44 3.35 0.18 -4.54
CA TRP A 44 3.49 0.75 -5.88
C TRP A 44 4.43 -0.08 -6.75
N GLN A 45 5.51 -0.64 -6.21
CA GLN A 45 6.40 -1.55 -6.93
C GLN A 45 5.66 -2.80 -7.42
N ALA A 46 4.84 -3.40 -6.55
CA ALA A 46 4.00 -4.54 -6.92
C ALA A 46 2.97 -4.17 -7.99
N ALA A 47 2.33 -3.00 -7.88
CA ALA A 47 1.40 -2.51 -8.89
C ALA A 47 2.08 -2.29 -10.24
N ALA A 48 3.27 -1.66 -10.25
CA ALA A 48 4.03 -1.38 -11.44
C ALA A 48 4.47 -2.67 -12.16
N LYS A 49 4.92 -3.69 -11.42
CA LYS A 49 5.22 -5.02 -11.95
C LYS A 49 4.01 -5.71 -12.59
N ARG A 50 2.83 -5.54 -11.99
CA ARG A 50 1.59 -6.14 -12.49
C ARG A 50 1.03 -5.41 -13.72
N TRP A 51 1.31 -4.12 -13.87
CA TRP A 51 0.77 -3.25 -14.92
C TRP A 51 1.90 -2.52 -15.66
N PRO A 52 2.79 -3.24 -16.36
CA PRO A 52 4.04 -2.68 -16.87
C PRO A 52 3.84 -1.55 -17.90
N LEU A 53 2.79 -1.60 -18.72
CA LEU A 53 2.49 -0.52 -19.67
C LEU A 53 2.07 0.78 -18.97
N VAL A 54 1.30 0.68 -17.90
CA VAL A 54 0.89 1.85 -17.10
C VAL A 54 2.11 2.43 -16.38
N ALA A 55 2.97 1.57 -15.83
CA ALA A 55 4.21 1.99 -15.21
C ALA A 55 5.12 2.74 -16.20
N ALA A 56 5.24 2.25 -17.43
CA ALA A 56 6.04 2.91 -18.48
C ALA A 56 5.49 4.29 -18.86
N VAL A 57 4.16 4.43 -18.99
CA VAL A 57 3.51 5.72 -19.27
C VAL A 57 3.69 6.72 -18.13
N LEU A 58 3.70 6.23 -16.88
CA LEU A 58 3.89 7.05 -15.68
C LEU A 58 5.38 7.23 -15.30
N GLU A 59 6.31 6.73 -16.11
CA GLU A 59 7.76 6.80 -15.89
C GLU A 59 8.18 6.26 -14.49
N LEU A 60 7.49 5.23 -13.99
CA LEU A 60 7.74 4.67 -12.66
C LEU A 60 8.98 3.75 -12.67
N PRO A 61 9.97 3.96 -11.78
CA PRO A 61 11.18 3.14 -11.74
C PRO A 61 10.92 1.80 -11.06
N VAL A 62 10.60 0.77 -11.84
CA VAL A 62 10.40 -0.58 -11.29
C VAL A 62 11.74 -1.16 -10.87
N GLN A 63 11.89 -1.49 -9.58
CA GLN A 63 13.07 -2.19 -9.12
C GLN A 63 12.97 -3.68 -9.50
N GLU A 64 13.81 -4.09 -10.45
CA GLU A 64 14.06 -5.50 -10.75
C GLU A 64 14.90 -6.06 -9.61
N GLY A 65 14.26 -6.83 -8.71
CA GLY A 65 14.96 -7.44 -7.60
C GLY A 65 16.12 -8.29 -8.12
N LYS A 66 17.35 -8.01 -7.67
CA LYS A 66 18.46 -8.95 -7.86
C LYS A 66 18.11 -10.24 -7.14
N GLY A 67 17.72 -11.26 -7.90
CA GLY A 67 17.66 -12.65 -7.44
C GLY A 67 19.05 -13.26 -7.31
#